data_AF-A0A8T4JVL1-F1
#
_entry.id   AF-A0A8T4JVL1-F1
#
_cell.length_a   1.000
_cell.length_b   1.000
_cell.length_c   1.000
_cell.angle_alpha   90.00
_cell.angle_beta   90.00
_cell.angle_gamma   90.00
#
_symmetry.space_group_name_H-M   'P 1'
#
loop_
_entity.id
_entity.type
_entity.pdbx_description
1 polymer ?
#
loop_
_entity_poly.entity_id
_entity_poly.type
_entity_poly.pdbx_seq_one_letter_code
_entity_poly.pdbx_strand_id
1 'polypeptide(L)'
;MEKGSKIIIVAVSILLISMTLTINILSNKKLRRSLSEVPILKTIFKPQSPEYFDEITAGDGIDPENLGELGTTKPSTGGAGGGGGGGAGGDGETPITQPGCIYKRNPYILGNFVQNTICNEYNQSQCIDKEISCSLTVQNWGETGGNFEIGFLIINKENSSEIDSTSEEVYLEANEIQPLATSFQVYGEIADKTIECSYKKLLAPIIEVC
;
A
#
# COMPACT_ATOMS: atom_id res chain seq x y z
N MET A 1 42.23 -58.99 25.49
CA MET A 1 40.85 -58.45 25.58
C MET A 1 40.73 -57.03 24.98
N GLU A 2 41.50 -56.66 23.94
CA GLU A 2 41.52 -55.27 23.42
C GLU A 2 40.75 -55.01 22.11
N LYS A 3 40.32 -56.06 21.39
CA LYS A 3 39.64 -55.88 20.10
C LYS A 3 38.16 -55.47 20.23
N GLY A 4 37.51 -55.77 21.34
CA GLY A 4 36.10 -55.46 21.57
C GLY A 4 35.81 -53.96 21.73
N SER A 5 36.71 -53.22 22.40
CA SER A 5 36.48 -51.82 22.75
C SER A 5 36.51 -50.89 21.53
N LYS A 6 37.28 -51.20 20.49
CA LYS A 6 37.37 -50.38 19.27
C LYS A 6 36.07 -50.39 18.46
N ILE A 7 35.38 -51.53 18.43
CA ILE A 7 34.11 -51.67 17.69
C ILE A 7 33.00 -50.86 18.37
N ILE A 8 32.97 -50.88 19.71
CA ILE A 8 31.96 -50.13 20.49
C ILE A 8 32.13 -48.62 20.29
N ILE A 9 33.37 -48.10 20.32
CA ILE A 9 33.63 -46.67 20.13
C ILE A 9 33.15 -46.20 18.75
N VAL A 10 33.46 -46.95 17.69
CA VAL A 10 33.04 -46.60 16.32
C VAL A 10 31.51 -46.61 16.18
N ALA A 11 30.83 -47.60 16.78
CA ALA A 11 29.37 -47.68 16.74
C ALA A 11 28.69 -46.50 17.45
N VAL A 12 29.22 -46.07 18.60
CA VAL A 12 28.71 -44.92 19.35
C VAL A 12 28.92 -43.61 18.58
N SER A 13 30.08 -43.43 17.94
CA SER A 13 30.35 -42.24 17.12
C SER A 13 29.39 -42.11 15.93
N ILE A 14 29.07 -43.21 15.24
CA ILE A 14 28.12 -43.20 14.12
C ILE A 14 26.71 -42.83 14.59
N LEU A 15 26.28 -43.36 15.75
CA LEU A 15 24.98 -43.06 16.35
C LEU A 15 24.83 -41.57 16.70
N LEU A 16 25.86 -40.97 17.30
CA LEU A 16 25.85 -39.54 17.65
C LEU A 16 25.77 -38.65 16.41
N ILE A 17 26.55 -38.95 15.36
CA ILE A 17 26.52 -38.19 14.10
C ILE A 17 25.13 -38.28 13.44
N SER A 18 24.54 -39.48 13.40
CA SER A 18 23.19 -39.70 12.85
C SER A 18 22.11 -38.91 13.59
N MET A 19 22.17 -38.87 14.94
CA MET A 19 21.22 -38.07 15.73
C MET A 19 21.38 -36.57 15.44
N THR A 20 22.59 -36.03 15.36
CA THR A 20 22.78 -34.60 15.05
C THR A 20 22.27 -34.22 13.65
N LEU A 21 22.44 -35.10 12.66
CA LEU A 21 21.97 -34.85 11.30
C LEU A 21 20.44 -34.83 11.21
N THR A 22 19.79 -35.77 11.89
CA THR A 22 18.32 -35.86 11.93
C THR A 22 17.68 -34.67 12.64
N ILE A 23 18.27 -34.18 13.73
CA ILE A 23 17.82 -32.96 14.42
C ILE A 23 17.93 -31.74 13.49
N ASN A 24 19.04 -31.57 12.77
CA ASN A 24 19.22 -30.44 11.84
C ASN A 24 18.22 -30.47 10.66
N ILE A 25 17.90 -31.66 10.13
CA ILE A 25 16.91 -31.82 9.07
C ILE A 25 15.51 -31.48 9.59
N LEU A 26 15.14 -31.95 10.79
CA LEU A 26 13.85 -31.67 11.40
C LEU A 26 13.66 -30.18 11.72
N SER A 27 14.69 -29.51 12.26
CA SER A 27 14.67 -28.07 12.55
C SER A 27 14.46 -27.24 11.28
N ASN A 28 15.17 -27.56 10.18
CA ASN A 28 14.98 -26.89 8.89
C ASN A 28 13.58 -27.10 8.30
N LYS A 29 13.01 -28.31 8.45
CA LYS A 29 11.67 -28.61 7.94
C LYS A 29 10.58 -27.87 8.71
N LYS A 30 10.75 -27.73 10.04
CA LYS A 30 9.84 -26.94 10.89
C LYS A 30 9.91 -25.44 10.56
N LEU A 31 11.11 -24.92 10.30
CA LEU A 31 11.30 -23.53 9.88
C LEU A 31 10.61 -23.25 8.53
N ARG A 32 10.74 -24.17 7.55
CA ARG A 32 10.06 -24.03 6.25
C ARG A 32 8.53 -24.08 6.34
N ARG A 33 7.97 -24.92 7.23
CA ARG A 33 6.50 -24.95 7.45
C ARG A 33 6.00 -23.67 8.12
N SER A 34 6.76 -23.12 9.07
CA SER A 34 6.40 -21.86 9.72
C SER A 34 6.44 -20.67 8.75
N LEU A 35 7.31 -20.70 7.74
CA LEU A 35 7.39 -19.67 6.69
C LEU A 35 6.29 -19.80 5.63
N SER A 36 5.79 -21.02 5.35
CA SER A 36 4.68 -21.21 4.38
C SER A 36 3.29 -20.90 4.94
N GLU A 37 3.16 -20.80 6.27
CA GLU A 37 1.92 -20.47 6.97
C GLU A 37 1.84 -19.00 7.41
N VAL A 38 2.68 -18.12 6.86
CA VAL A 38 2.47 -16.67 6.99
C VAL A 38 1.39 -16.28 5.96
N PRO A 39 0.11 -16.04 6.34
CA PRO A 39 -0.97 -15.71 5.40
C PRO A 39 -0.82 -14.33 4.74
N ILE A 40 0.24 -13.58 5.05
CA ILE A 40 0.37 -12.16 4.70
C ILE A 40 0.73 -11.97 3.21
N LEU A 41 1.31 -12.96 2.53
CA LEU A 41 1.78 -12.80 1.15
C LEU A 41 0.76 -13.14 0.05
N LYS A 42 -0.39 -13.75 0.36
CA LYS A 42 -1.37 -14.16 -0.67
C LYS A 42 -2.53 -13.20 -0.88
N THR A 43 -2.69 -12.19 -0.03
CA THR A 43 -3.84 -11.27 -0.10
C THR A 43 -3.55 -9.97 -0.85
N ILE A 44 -2.30 -9.73 -1.28
CA ILE A 44 -1.84 -8.40 -1.76
C ILE A 44 -2.09 -8.19 -3.27
N PHE A 45 -2.30 -9.23 -4.07
CA PHE A 45 -2.49 -9.08 -5.52
C PHE A 45 -3.90 -9.50 -5.97
N LYS A 46 -4.89 -8.64 -5.70
CA LYS A 46 -6.02 -8.51 -6.63
C LYS A 46 -5.77 -7.23 -7.43
N PRO A 47 -5.43 -7.31 -8.73
CA PRO A 47 -5.43 -6.12 -9.56
C PRO A 47 -6.83 -5.50 -9.51
N GLN A 48 -6.93 -4.25 -9.07
CA GLN A 48 -8.17 -3.50 -9.22
C GLN A 48 -8.45 -3.35 -10.73
N SER A 49 -9.68 -3.58 -11.14
CA SER A 49 -10.09 -3.36 -12.53
C SER A 49 -9.87 -1.89 -12.88
N PRO A 50 -9.43 -1.56 -14.11
CA PRO A 50 -9.30 -0.17 -14.54
C PRO A 50 -10.67 0.50 -14.38
N GLU A 51 -10.73 1.54 -13.53
CA GLU A 51 -11.92 2.38 -13.42
C GLU A 51 -12.04 3.19 -14.71
N TYR A 52 -13.11 2.95 -15.45
CA TYR A 52 -13.44 3.69 -16.67
C TYR A 52 -14.16 4.97 -16.23
N PHE A 53 -13.51 6.12 -16.39
CA PHE A 53 -14.10 7.41 -16.03
C PHE A 53 -15.05 7.90 -17.14
N ASP A 54 -16.25 8.32 -16.73
CA ASP A 54 -17.23 8.94 -17.63
C ASP A 54 -16.69 10.26 -18.21
N GLU A 55 -16.97 10.49 -19.49
CA GLU A 55 -16.59 11.70 -20.23
C GLU A 55 -17.32 12.92 -19.62
N ILE A 56 -16.57 13.83 -18.98
CA ILE A 56 -17.13 15.07 -18.44
C ILE A 56 -17.41 16.00 -19.62
N THR A 57 -18.68 16.07 -20.03
CA THR A 57 -19.14 17.02 -21.04
C THR A 57 -19.04 18.44 -20.48
N ALA A 58 -18.33 19.34 -21.19
CA ALA A 58 -18.24 20.75 -20.87
C ALA A 58 -19.64 21.40 -20.90
N GLY A 59 -20.29 21.48 -19.75
CA GLY A 59 -21.67 21.96 -19.62
C GLY A 59 -22.16 22.04 -18.17
N ASP A 60 -21.67 21.17 -17.30
CA ASP A 60 -21.90 21.26 -15.86
C ASP A 60 -20.68 21.88 -15.19
N GLY A 61 -20.88 22.98 -14.46
CA GLY A 61 -19.85 23.67 -13.69
C GLY A 61 -19.35 22.82 -12.52
N ILE A 62 -18.49 21.85 -12.82
CA ILE A 62 -17.82 21.02 -11.83
C ILE A 62 -16.51 21.71 -11.46
N ASP A 63 -16.40 22.13 -10.20
CA ASP A 63 -15.14 22.52 -9.58
C ASP A 63 -14.15 21.33 -9.64
N PRO A 64 -12.99 21.46 -10.32
CA PRO A 64 -12.03 20.37 -10.45
C PRO A 64 -11.37 19.95 -9.13
N GLU A 65 -11.61 20.69 -8.03
CA GLU A 65 -11.00 20.46 -6.71
C GLU A 65 -11.74 19.41 -5.85
N ASN A 66 -12.94 18.93 -6.24
CA ASN A 66 -13.79 18.13 -5.34
C ASN A 66 -13.90 16.62 -5.67
N LEU A 67 -12.84 16.03 -6.26
CA LEU A 67 -12.78 14.60 -6.62
C LEU A 67 -11.72 13.84 -5.79
N GLY A 68 -11.80 13.96 -4.47
CA GLY A 68 -11.03 13.14 -3.53
C GLY A 68 -11.63 11.74 -3.40
N GLU A 69 -11.29 10.82 -4.31
CA GLU A 69 -11.64 9.40 -4.18
C GLU A 69 -10.65 8.69 -3.25
N LEU A 70 -11.19 7.99 -2.24
CA LEU A 70 -10.43 7.26 -1.24
C LEU A 70 -10.24 5.80 -1.70
N GLY A 71 -9.01 5.42 -2.03
CA GLY A 71 -8.67 4.04 -2.38
C GLY A 71 -8.45 3.21 -1.13
N THR A 72 -9.35 2.28 -0.82
CA THR A 72 -9.14 1.26 0.23
C THR A 72 -9.24 -0.14 -0.38
N THR A 73 -8.26 -1.01 -0.12
CA THR A 73 -8.35 -2.41 -0.50
C THR A 73 -9.31 -3.14 0.44
N LYS A 74 -10.62 -3.13 0.14
CA LYS A 74 -11.62 -3.86 0.93
C LYS A 74 -12.09 -5.15 0.24
N PRO A 75 -12.21 -6.30 0.95
CA PRO A 75 -12.92 -7.47 0.45
C PRO A 75 -14.42 -7.21 0.45
N SER A 76 -15.06 -7.52 -0.67
CA SER A 76 -16.49 -7.38 -0.94
C SER A 76 -17.40 -7.92 0.18
N THR A 77 -18.27 -7.05 0.71
CA THR A 77 -19.60 -7.42 1.22
C THR A 77 -20.48 -6.17 1.16
N GLY A 78 -21.62 -6.30 0.50
CA GLY A 78 -22.46 -5.19 0.05
C GLY A 78 -23.12 -4.38 1.17
N GLY A 79 -23.49 -3.17 0.81
CA GLY A 79 -24.31 -2.28 1.62
C GLY A 79 -24.58 -0.98 0.86
N ALA A 80 -25.85 -0.74 0.53
CA ALA A 80 -26.34 0.52 0.01
C ALA A 80 -26.27 1.62 1.07
N GLY A 81 -26.04 2.86 0.65
CA GLY A 81 -26.16 4.03 1.53
C GLY A 81 -25.69 5.31 0.84
N GLY A 82 -26.65 6.10 0.36
CA GLY A 82 -26.41 7.47 -0.06
C GLY A 82 -26.25 8.41 1.14
N GLY A 83 -25.57 9.52 0.91
CA GLY A 83 -25.44 10.63 1.87
C GLY A 83 -24.67 11.77 1.22
N GLY A 84 -25.34 12.90 1.01
CA GLY A 84 -24.74 14.12 0.49
C GLY A 84 -23.96 14.91 1.55
N GLY A 85 -23.16 15.85 1.07
CA GLY A 85 -22.50 16.89 1.86
C GLY A 85 -22.03 18.00 0.94
N GLY A 86 -22.52 19.23 1.18
CA GLY A 86 -22.07 20.43 0.48
C GLY A 86 -20.85 21.08 1.14
N GLY A 87 -20.13 21.87 0.36
CA GLY A 87 -19.14 22.86 0.74
C GLY A 87 -18.88 23.73 -0.51
N ALA A 88 -19.31 24.99 -0.53
CA ALA A 88 -18.65 26.18 0.00
C ALA A 88 -17.47 26.59 -0.90
N GLY A 89 -17.68 27.70 -1.64
CA GLY A 89 -16.84 28.15 -2.74
C GLY A 89 -15.48 28.69 -2.31
N GLY A 90 -14.48 28.35 -3.13
CA GLY A 90 -13.25 29.12 -3.28
C GLY A 90 -13.30 29.85 -4.61
N ASP A 91 -12.86 31.11 -4.63
CA ASP A 91 -12.64 31.88 -5.84
C ASP A 91 -11.46 31.27 -6.62
N GLY A 92 -11.69 30.14 -7.29
CA GLY A 92 -10.79 29.59 -8.30
C GLY A 92 -10.97 30.38 -9.58
N GLU A 93 -9.93 31.07 -10.04
CA GLU A 93 -9.90 31.73 -11.34
C GLU A 93 -10.35 30.73 -12.40
N THR A 94 -11.55 30.95 -12.97
CA THR A 94 -12.07 30.11 -14.03
C THR A 94 -11.12 30.24 -15.22
N PRO A 95 -10.48 29.13 -15.68
CA PRO A 95 -9.57 29.21 -16.81
C PRO A 95 -10.35 29.74 -18.01
N ILE A 96 -9.85 30.84 -18.57
CA ILE A 96 -10.43 31.53 -19.72
C ILE A 96 -10.53 30.52 -20.85
N THR A 97 -11.74 30.04 -21.10
CA THR A 97 -12.00 28.98 -22.07
C THR A 97 -11.84 29.55 -23.48
N GLN A 98 -10.89 29.06 -24.26
CA GLN A 98 -10.90 29.35 -25.69
C GLN A 98 -12.14 28.67 -26.31
N PRO A 99 -12.91 29.38 -27.16
CA PRO A 99 -14.06 28.77 -27.81
C PRO A 99 -13.60 27.61 -28.69
N GLY A 100 -13.98 26.38 -28.33
CA GLY A 100 -13.73 25.17 -29.12
C GLY A 100 -12.80 24.14 -28.48
N CYS A 101 -12.09 24.47 -27.40
CA CYS A 101 -11.25 23.51 -26.68
C CYS A 101 -12.03 22.80 -25.57
N ILE A 102 -11.72 21.53 -25.33
CA ILE A 102 -12.28 20.73 -24.23
C ILE A 102 -11.17 20.33 -23.26
N TYR A 103 -11.41 20.51 -21.97
CA TYR A 103 -10.49 20.05 -20.92
C TYR A 103 -10.81 18.61 -20.57
N LYS A 104 -9.82 17.73 -20.69
CA LYS A 104 -9.93 16.30 -20.35
C LYS A 104 -8.93 15.97 -19.24
N ARG A 105 -9.27 15.01 -18.39
CA ARG A 105 -8.31 14.48 -17.41
C ARG A 105 -7.30 13.60 -18.14
N ASN A 106 -6.01 13.77 -17.84
CA ASN A 106 -4.99 12.89 -18.38
C ASN A 106 -5.19 11.47 -17.78
N PRO A 107 -5.34 10.41 -18.59
CA PRO A 107 -5.57 9.07 -18.04
C PRO A 107 -4.33 8.58 -17.29
N TYR A 108 -4.53 7.94 -16.14
CA TYR A 108 -3.46 7.38 -15.32
C TYR A 108 -3.93 6.10 -14.62
N ILE A 109 -2.98 5.32 -14.12
CA ILE A 109 -3.23 4.11 -13.33
C ILE A 109 -2.48 4.22 -12.01
N LEU A 110 -3.16 3.90 -10.91
CA LEU A 110 -2.54 3.64 -9.61
C LEU A 110 -2.48 2.14 -9.40
N GLY A 111 -1.35 1.63 -8.95
CA GLY A 111 -1.16 0.19 -8.80
C GLY A 111 -0.09 -0.16 -7.78
N ASN A 112 0.10 -1.48 -7.59
CA ASN A 112 1.17 -2.03 -6.74
C ASN A 112 1.23 -1.39 -5.34
N PHE A 113 0.07 -1.17 -4.72
CA PHE A 113 0.04 -0.66 -3.35
C PHE A 113 0.65 -1.70 -2.40
N VAL A 114 1.70 -1.31 -1.69
CA VAL A 114 2.40 -2.14 -0.71
C VAL A 114 2.47 -1.38 0.61
N GLN A 115 2.01 -2.03 1.68
CA GLN A 115 2.19 -1.58 3.05
C GLN A 115 3.18 -2.53 3.75
N ASN A 116 4.14 -1.95 4.47
CA ASN A 116 5.01 -2.64 5.40
C ASN A 116 4.85 -2.03 6.80
N THR A 117 5.03 -2.85 7.84
CA THR A 117 4.89 -2.39 9.22
C THR A 117 5.94 -3.07 10.08
N ILE A 118 6.70 -2.26 10.81
CA ILE A 118 7.80 -2.68 11.68
C ILE A 118 7.53 -2.10 13.06
N CYS A 119 7.64 -2.92 14.10
CA CYS A 119 7.68 -2.40 15.47
C CYS A 119 9.14 -2.23 15.90
N ASN A 120 9.54 -0.99 16.16
CA ASN A 120 10.90 -0.62 16.51
C ASN A 120 11.18 -0.84 18.00
N GLU A 121 10.20 -0.55 18.86
CA GLU A 121 10.33 -0.68 20.31
C GLU A 121 9.10 -1.34 20.95
N TYR A 122 9.38 -2.25 21.89
CA TYR A 122 8.38 -2.94 22.69
C TYR A 122 8.53 -2.60 24.16
N ASN A 123 7.41 -2.31 24.81
CA ASN A 123 7.30 -2.28 26.27
C ASN A 123 6.55 -3.52 26.74
N GLN A 124 7.26 -4.43 27.42
CA GLN A 124 6.79 -5.76 27.79
C GLN A 124 6.41 -6.60 26.55
N SER A 125 5.17 -6.47 26.07
CA SER A 125 4.65 -7.13 24.87
C SER A 125 3.86 -6.19 23.96
N GLN A 126 3.78 -4.90 24.30
CA GLN A 126 3.06 -3.89 23.54
C GLN A 126 4.04 -3.12 22.66
N CYS A 127 3.67 -2.92 21.40
CA CYS A 127 4.44 -2.06 20.51
C CYS A 127 4.24 -0.60 20.90
N ILE A 128 5.32 0.12 21.22
CA ILE A 128 5.25 1.54 21.61
C ILE A 128 5.90 2.49 20.61
N ASP A 129 6.63 1.95 19.64
CA ASP A 129 7.19 2.65 18.48
C ASP A 129 7.01 1.75 17.26
N LYS A 130 6.19 2.21 16.31
CA LYS A 130 5.84 1.49 15.09
C LYS A 130 6.09 2.36 13.88
N GLU A 131 6.90 1.85 12.96
CA GLU A 131 7.08 2.41 11.63
C GLU A 131 6.12 1.75 10.63
N ILE A 132 5.42 2.57 9.85
CA ILE A 132 4.55 2.12 8.77
C ILE A 132 5.05 2.74 7.48
N SER A 133 5.49 1.91 6.54
CA SER A 133 5.92 2.35 5.22
C SER A 133 4.88 1.97 4.19
N CYS A 134 4.52 2.88 3.30
CA CYS A 134 3.54 2.66 2.24
C CYS A 134 4.15 3.07 0.91
N SER A 135 3.81 2.34 -0.13
CA SER A 135 4.22 2.69 -1.49
C SER A 135 3.15 2.31 -2.50
N LEU A 136 3.12 3.00 -3.63
CA LEU A 136 2.31 2.69 -4.79
C LEU A 136 3.03 3.14 -6.05
N THR A 137 2.64 2.61 -7.20
CA THR A 137 3.11 3.07 -8.50
C THR A 137 2.06 3.94 -9.16
N VAL A 138 2.47 5.11 -9.65
CA VAL A 138 1.67 5.96 -10.52
C VAL A 138 2.17 5.78 -11.94
N GLN A 139 1.27 5.51 -12.88
CA GLN A 139 1.58 5.46 -14.30
C GLN A 139 0.76 6.49 -15.06
N ASN A 140 1.42 7.37 -15.79
CA ASN A 140 0.77 8.27 -16.72
C ASN A 140 0.44 7.49 -18.01
N TRP A 141 -0.84 7.28 -18.32
CA TRP A 141 -1.31 6.65 -19.58
C TRP A 141 -1.63 7.69 -20.66
N GLY A 142 -1.39 8.96 -20.36
CA GLY A 142 -1.60 10.09 -21.23
C GLY A 142 -0.54 10.24 -22.32
N GLU A 143 -0.90 11.02 -23.35
CA GLU A 143 0.02 11.44 -24.41
C GLU A 143 0.91 12.63 -23.98
N THR A 144 0.58 13.27 -22.87
CA THR A 144 1.31 14.43 -22.33
C THR A 144 1.74 14.19 -20.88
N GLY A 145 2.81 14.87 -20.48
CA GLY A 145 3.29 14.84 -19.10
C GLY A 145 2.48 15.73 -18.16
N GLY A 146 2.67 15.56 -16.85
CA GLY A 146 2.07 16.44 -15.86
C GLY A 146 2.36 16.04 -14.42
N ASN A 147 1.97 16.92 -13.49
CA ASN A 147 2.11 16.69 -12.05
C ASN A 147 0.97 15.84 -11.52
N PHE A 148 1.32 14.84 -10.72
CA PHE A 148 0.43 13.99 -9.95
C PHE A 148 0.72 14.21 -8.47
N GLU A 149 -0.32 14.35 -7.66
CA GLU A 149 -0.17 14.43 -6.20
C GLU A 149 -1.02 13.34 -5.55
N ILE A 150 -0.37 12.51 -4.74
CA ILE A 150 -1.01 11.41 -4.03
C ILE A 150 -0.86 11.61 -2.53
N GLY A 151 -1.98 11.62 -1.83
CA GLY A 151 -2.03 11.66 -0.37
C GLY A 151 -1.98 10.24 0.20
N PHE A 152 -1.06 9.99 1.13
CA PHE A 152 -1.03 8.81 1.97
C PHE A 152 -1.59 9.14 3.35
N LEU A 153 -2.35 8.22 3.91
CA LEU A 153 -3.03 8.43 5.18
C LEU A 153 -3.00 7.15 6.03
N ILE A 154 -2.81 7.35 7.32
CA ILE A 154 -2.71 6.30 8.31
C ILE A 154 -4.00 6.30 9.13
N ILE A 155 -4.73 5.19 9.09
CA ILE A 155 -6.04 5.03 9.74
C ILE A 155 -5.94 3.98 10.83
N ASN A 156 -6.48 4.28 12.00
CA ASN A 156 -6.75 3.28 13.01
C ASN A 156 -7.98 2.45 12.61
N LYS A 157 -7.79 1.14 12.36
CA LYS A 157 -8.89 0.26 11.92
C LYS A 157 -10.00 0.07 12.95
N GLU A 158 -9.71 0.23 14.24
CA GLU A 158 -10.69 -0.02 15.31
C GLU A 158 -11.81 1.02 15.31
N ASN A 159 -11.47 2.28 15.00
CA ASN A 159 -12.39 3.42 15.08
C ASN A 159 -12.50 4.21 13.76
N SER A 160 -11.78 3.79 12.72
CA SER A 160 -11.69 4.48 11.42
C SER A 160 -11.22 5.94 11.50
N SER A 161 -10.48 6.32 12.54
CA SER A 161 -9.92 7.67 12.67
C SER A 161 -8.58 7.78 11.92
N GLU A 162 -8.40 8.87 11.19
CA GLU A 162 -7.08 9.28 10.68
C GLU A 162 -6.16 9.59 11.87
N ILE A 163 -4.95 9.03 11.84
CA ILE A 163 -3.87 9.27 12.81
C ILE A 163 -2.93 10.33 12.26
N ASP A 164 -2.52 10.16 11.01
CA ASP A 164 -1.55 11.02 10.33
C ASP A 164 -1.74 10.94 8.80
N SER A 165 -1.28 11.96 8.07
CA SER A 165 -1.29 11.98 6.61
C SER A 165 -0.17 12.84 6.03
N THR A 166 0.25 12.49 4.81
CA THR A 166 1.24 13.25 4.02
C THR A 166 0.90 13.14 2.54
N SER A 167 1.43 14.02 1.70
CA SER A 167 1.32 13.89 0.24
C SER A 167 2.68 13.87 -0.43
N GLU A 168 2.73 13.23 -1.59
CA GLU A 168 3.89 13.18 -2.47
C GLU A 168 3.47 13.66 -3.85
N GLU A 169 4.25 14.59 -4.43
CA GLU A 169 4.06 15.10 -5.79
C GLU A 169 5.13 14.53 -6.72
N VAL A 170 4.73 14.21 -7.95
CA VAL A 170 5.64 13.75 -9.00
C VAL A 170 5.21 14.25 -10.36
N TYR A 171 6.18 14.74 -11.13
CA TYR A 171 5.98 14.99 -12.56
C TYR A 171 6.27 13.70 -13.33
N LEU A 172 5.33 13.26 -14.16
CA LEU A 172 5.50 12.10 -15.03
C LEU A 172 5.33 12.50 -16.48
N GLU A 173 6.28 12.15 -17.32
CA GLU A 173 6.15 12.22 -18.78
C GLU A 173 5.10 11.22 -19.28
N ALA A 174 4.74 11.34 -20.57
CA ALA A 174 3.82 10.40 -21.22
C ALA A 174 4.33 8.96 -21.11
N ASN A 175 3.45 8.03 -20.72
CA ASN A 175 3.75 6.60 -20.51
C ASN A 175 4.77 6.29 -19.39
N GLU A 176 5.17 7.28 -18.60
CA GLU A 176 6.11 7.07 -17.49
C GLU A 176 5.42 6.40 -16.28
N ILE A 177 6.19 5.56 -15.57
CA ILE A 177 5.78 4.89 -14.33
C ILE A 177 6.77 5.28 -13.24
N GLN A 178 6.28 5.79 -12.11
CA GLN A 178 7.13 6.07 -10.96
C GLN A 178 6.51 5.53 -9.66
N PRO A 179 7.31 4.89 -8.79
CA PRO A 179 6.88 4.58 -7.43
C PRO A 179 6.88 5.84 -6.56
N LEU A 180 5.81 6.03 -5.80
CA LEU A 180 5.72 6.95 -4.68
C LEU A 180 5.75 6.14 -3.39
N ALA A 181 6.51 6.60 -2.41
CA ALA A 181 6.65 5.92 -1.13
C ALA A 181 6.79 6.93 0.01
N THR A 182 6.26 6.57 1.16
CA THR A 182 6.36 7.36 2.39
C THR A 182 6.45 6.46 3.61
N SER A 183 6.84 7.03 4.75
CA SER A 183 6.98 6.35 6.03
C SER A 183 6.42 7.21 7.15
N PHE A 184 5.66 6.59 8.05
CA PHE A 184 5.07 7.21 9.23
C PHE A 184 5.64 6.56 10.48
N GLN A 185 5.87 7.37 11.51
CA GLN A 185 6.24 6.90 12.83
C GLN A 185 5.07 7.10 13.79
N VAL A 186 4.63 6.02 14.42
CA VAL A 186 3.51 6.02 15.37
C VAL A 186 4.05 5.64 16.74
N TYR A 187 3.79 6.48 17.73
CA TYR A 187 4.30 6.33 19.10
C TYR A 187 3.18 6.08 20.11
N GLY A 188 3.55 5.48 21.25
CA GLY A 188 2.69 5.31 22.42
C GLY A 188 1.65 4.20 22.26
N GLU A 189 0.52 4.29 22.98
CA GLU A 189 -0.51 3.24 22.98
C GLU A 189 -1.15 3.02 21.61
N ILE A 190 -1.14 4.04 20.73
CA ILE A 190 -1.65 3.95 19.36
C ILE A 190 -0.75 3.00 18.55
N ALA A 191 0.55 2.92 18.83
CA ALA A 191 1.48 2.04 18.14
C ALA A 191 1.14 0.55 18.32
N ASP A 192 0.42 0.15 19.37
CA ASP A 192 -0.01 -1.24 19.58
C ASP A 192 -1.29 -1.59 18.79
N LYS A 193 -1.95 -0.59 18.20
CA LYS A 193 -3.24 -0.77 17.49
C LYS A 193 -3.09 -1.36 16.09
N THR A 194 -4.22 -1.83 15.55
CA THR A 194 -4.30 -2.23 14.14
C THR A 194 -4.38 -0.99 13.27
N ILE A 195 -3.30 -0.69 12.56
CA ILE A 195 -3.17 0.50 11.73
C ILE A 195 -3.12 0.08 10.25
N GLU A 196 -3.89 0.76 9.42
CA GLU A 196 -3.91 0.60 7.97
C GLU A 196 -3.40 1.86 7.30
N CYS A 197 -2.56 1.68 6.29
CA CYS A 197 -2.21 2.74 5.38
C CYS A 197 -3.15 2.71 4.18
N SER A 198 -3.62 3.87 3.76
CA SER A 198 -4.46 4.05 2.58
C SER A 198 -3.97 5.24 1.78
N TYR A 199 -4.53 5.44 0.59
CA TYR A 199 -4.17 6.55 -0.28
C TYR A 199 -5.42 7.23 -0.83
N LYS A 200 -5.27 8.52 -1.15
CA LYS A 200 -6.26 9.33 -1.87
C LYS A 200 -5.56 10.09 -2.98
N LYS A 201 -6.26 10.25 -4.10
CA LYS A 201 -5.83 11.14 -5.17
C LYS A 201 -6.07 12.58 -4.73
N LEU A 202 -5.07 13.44 -4.86
CA LEU A 202 -5.18 14.88 -4.61
C LEU A 202 -5.17 15.67 -5.91
N LEU A 203 -4.20 15.40 -6.79
CA LEU A 203 -4.05 16.09 -8.07
C LEU A 203 -3.76 15.10 -9.20
N ALA A 204 -4.40 15.31 -10.35
CA ALA A 204 -4.05 14.66 -11.61
C ALA A 204 -4.08 15.71 -12.73
N PRO A 205 -3.18 15.62 -13.73
CA PRO A 205 -3.05 16.64 -14.76
C PRO A 205 -4.29 16.68 -15.65
N ILE A 206 -4.66 17.90 -16.07
CA ILE A 206 -5.73 18.18 -17.02
C ILE A 206 -5.08 18.61 -18.34
N ILE A 207 -5.55 18.05 -19.44
CA ILE A 207 -5.10 18.34 -20.81
C ILE A 207 -6.16 19.19 -21.53
N GLU A 208 -5.72 20.20 -22.27
CA GLU A 208 -6.58 20.98 -23.16
C GLU A 208 -6.53 20.35 -24.57
N VAL A 209 -7.69 20.00 -25.12
CA VAL A 209 -7.82 19.43 -26.46
C VAL A 209 -8.57 20.42 -27.35
N CYS A 210 -7.84 21.02 -28.27
CA CYS A 210 -8.31 21.82 -29.41
C CYS A 210 -7.95 21.04 -30.70
#